data_AF-A0A2V8X5K7-F1
#
_entry.id   AF-A0A2V8X5K7-F1
#
_cell.length_a   1.000
_cell.length_b   1.000
_cell.length_c   1.000
_cell.angle_alpha   90.00
_cell.angle_beta   90.00
_cell.angle_gamma   90.00
#
_symmetry.space_group_name_H-M   'P 1'
#
loop_
_entity.id
_entity.type
_entity.pdbx_description
1 polymer ?
#
loop_
_entity_poly.entity_id
_entity_poly.type
_entity_poly.pdbx_seq_one_letter_code
_entity_poly.pdbx_strand_id
1 'polypeptide(L)'
;MPWRSATRAAALLAVVAMATVHASPQSPKPDASSSREAFLQVYKVFTSPRCQNCHPAGDSPLQGDDSHVHLQNVRRGKDGHGVYGMRCDTCHQTTNLPGEHMPPGNS
;
A
#
# COMPACT_ATOMS: atom_id res chain seq x y z
N MET A 1 -45.99 -49.47 -46.42
CA MET A 1 -45.63 -49.08 -45.04
C MET A 1 -44.55 -50.05 -44.55
N PRO A 2 -43.34 -49.58 -44.22
CA PRO A 2 -43.05 -48.83 -42.98
C PRO A 2 -42.20 -47.55 -43.22
N TRP A 3 -42.61 -46.40 -42.70
CA TRP A 3 -42.15 -45.78 -41.44
C TRP A 3 -40.75 -45.14 -41.47
N ARG A 4 -40.73 -43.92 -42.03
CA ARG A 4 -40.03 -42.70 -41.58
C ARG A 4 -38.74 -42.88 -40.75
N SER A 5 -37.62 -42.75 -41.46
CA SER A 5 -36.34 -42.27 -40.97
C SER A 5 -36.46 -40.84 -40.43
N ALA A 6 -35.92 -40.57 -39.23
CA ALA A 6 -35.25 -39.32 -38.82
C ALA A 6 -35.37 -39.11 -37.31
N THR A 7 -34.36 -39.50 -36.53
CA THR A 7 -34.18 -38.96 -35.15
C THR A 7 -32.80 -39.28 -34.56
N ARG A 8 -31.69 -39.24 -35.33
CA ARG A 8 -30.35 -39.40 -34.75
C ARG A 8 -29.27 -38.65 -35.53
N ALA A 9 -29.36 -37.33 -35.64
CA ALA A 9 -28.26 -36.55 -36.22
C ALA A 9 -28.03 -35.17 -35.60
N ALA A 10 -28.92 -34.69 -34.71
CA ALA A 10 -28.83 -33.32 -34.18
C ALA A 10 -28.04 -33.20 -32.86
N ALA A 11 -27.47 -34.27 -32.33
CA ALA A 11 -26.85 -34.26 -30.99
C ALA A 11 -25.32 -34.11 -30.98
N LEU A 12 -24.63 -34.17 -32.13
CA LEU A 12 -23.15 -34.20 -32.16
C LEU A 12 -22.48 -32.85 -32.46
N LEU A 13 -23.22 -31.79 -32.79
CA LEU A 13 -22.65 -30.49 -33.18
C LEU A 13 -22.59 -29.44 -32.06
N ALA A 14 -23.16 -29.70 -30.88
CA ALA A 14 -23.30 -28.67 -29.83
C ALA A 14 -22.21 -28.69 -28.74
N VAL A 15 -21.27 -29.64 -28.73
CA VAL A 15 -20.31 -29.80 -27.61
C VAL A 15 -18.95 -29.12 -27.86
N VAL A 16 -18.61 -28.75 -29.11
CA VAL A 16 -17.25 -28.26 -29.44
C VAL A 16 -17.08 -26.75 -29.23
N ALA A 17 -18.16 -25.98 -29.05
CA ALA A 17 -18.11 -24.51 -29.06
C ALA A 17 -17.87 -23.82 -27.69
N MET A 18 -17.71 -24.55 -26.59
CA MET A 18 -17.62 -23.96 -25.23
C MET A 18 -16.22 -23.88 -24.62
N ALA A 19 -15.17 -24.33 -25.31
CA ALA A 19 -13.83 -24.42 -24.73
C ALA A 19 -12.92 -23.19 -24.93
N THR A 20 -13.35 -22.16 -25.67
CA THR A 20 -12.45 -21.08 -26.11
C THR A 20 -12.51 -19.78 -25.30
N VAL A 21 -13.29 -19.70 -24.21
CA VAL A 21 -13.67 -18.39 -23.62
C VAL A 21 -13.10 -18.03 -22.22
N HIS A 22 -12.20 -18.81 -21.62
CA HIS A 22 -11.74 -18.51 -20.23
C HIS A 22 -10.22 -18.51 -19.98
N ALA A 23 -9.39 -18.30 -21.00
CA ALA A 23 -7.99 -17.96 -20.74
C ALA A 23 -7.91 -16.50 -20.27
N SER A 24 -7.97 -16.28 -18.95
CA SER A 24 -7.65 -14.97 -18.36
C SER A 24 -6.25 -14.56 -18.80
N PRO A 25 -6.01 -13.29 -19.19
CA PRO A 25 -4.67 -12.84 -19.49
C PRO A 25 -3.82 -13.01 -18.23
N GLN A 26 -2.88 -13.94 -18.30
CA GLN A 26 -1.92 -14.14 -17.23
C GLN A 26 -1.03 -12.90 -17.19
N SER A 27 -1.08 -12.14 -16.09
CA SER A 27 -0.12 -11.06 -15.89
C SER A 27 1.29 -11.64 -16.00
N PRO A 28 2.19 -11.03 -16.79
CA PRO A 28 3.57 -11.46 -16.85
C PRO A 28 4.13 -11.56 -15.43
N LYS A 29 4.89 -12.62 -15.13
CA LYS A 29 5.62 -12.68 -13.87
C LYS A 29 6.48 -11.41 -13.78
N PRO A 30 6.46 -10.68 -12.65
CA PRO A 30 7.25 -9.48 -12.50
C PRO A 30 8.71 -9.80 -12.80
N ASP A 31 9.29 -9.06 -13.73
CA ASP A 31 10.71 -9.17 -14.00
C ASP A 31 11.47 -8.65 -12.77
N ALA A 32 12.43 -9.43 -12.28
CA ALA A 32 13.10 -9.13 -11.02
C ALA A 32 13.91 -7.82 -11.09
N SER A 33 14.50 -7.49 -12.26
CA SER A 33 15.18 -6.21 -12.48
C SER A 33 14.22 -5.03 -12.39
N SER A 34 13.14 -5.04 -13.18
CA SER A 34 12.13 -3.98 -13.17
C SER A 34 11.46 -3.81 -11.80
N SER A 35 11.24 -4.90 -11.07
CA SER A 35 10.70 -4.87 -9.70
C SER A 35 11.67 -4.18 -8.73
N ARG A 36 12.97 -4.48 -8.85
CA ARG A 36 14.01 -3.82 -8.04
C ARG A 36 14.16 -2.35 -8.40
N GLU A 37 14.12 -1.99 -9.68
CA GLU A 37 14.18 -0.61 -10.13
C GLU A 37 12.99 0.21 -9.62
N ALA A 38 11.78 -0.34 -9.71
CA ALA A 38 10.58 0.26 -9.15
C ALA A 38 10.71 0.43 -7.63
N PHE A 39 11.18 -0.60 -6.92
CA PHE A 39 11.42 -0.52 -5.47
C PHE A 39 12.43 0.59 -5.12
N LEU A 40 13.52 0.73 -5.88
CA LEU A 40 14.52 1.77 -5.65
C LEU A 40 13.97 3.20 -5.82
N GLN A 41 12.91 3.41 -6.61
CA GLN A 41 12.25 4.72 -6.67
C GLN A 41 11.52 5.04 -5.37
N VAL A 42 10.78 4.07 -4.82
CA VAL A 42 10.05 4.26 -3.55
C VAL A 42 11.00 4.27 -2.35
N TYR A 43 12.11 3.52 -2.43
CA TYR A 43 13.14 3.49 -1.40
C TYR A 43 13.64 4.89 -1.05
N LYS A 44 13.82 5.79 -2.05
CA LYS A 44 14.21 7.19 -1.82
C LYS A 44 13.26 7.93 -0.87
N VAL A 45 11.97 7.61 -0.93
CA VAL A 45 10.95 8.18 -0.04
C VAL A 45 11.08 7.58 1.36
N PHE A 46 11.16 6.25 1.47
CA PHE A 46 11.31 5.56 2.75
C PHE A 46 12.61 5.94 3.48
N THR A 47 13.64 6.33 2.75
CA THR A 47 14.89 6.82 3.33
C THR A 47 14.94 8.32 3.58
N SER A 48 13.88 9.06 3.26
CA SER A 48 13.81 10.48 3.59
C SER A 48 13.65 10.66 5.11
N PRO A 49 14.28 11.68 5.71
CA PRO A 49 14.02 12.08 7.10
C PRO A 49 12.52 12.28 7.37
N ARG A 50 11.72 12.72 6.39
CA ARG A 50 10.26 12.86 6.55
C ARG A 50 9.56 11.56 6.91
N CYS A 51 10.01 10.42 6.37
CA CYS A 51 9.44 9.12 6.70
C CYS A 51 10.12 8.51 7.94
N GLN A 52 11.46 8.55 7.99
CA GLN A 52 12.22 7.90 9.06
C GLN A 52 12.04 8.56 10.42
N ASN A 53 11.86 9.89 10.49
CA ASN A 53 11.75 10.60 11.75
C ASN A 53 10.46 10.28 12.52
N CYS A 54 9.40 9.91 11.79
CA CYS A 54 8.13 9.45 12.38
C CYS A 54 8.12 7.93 12.64
N HIS A 55 8.94 7.18 11.91
CA HIS A 55 9.11 5.72 12.04
C HIS A 55 10.53 5.28 12.47
N PRO A 56 11.15 5.86 13.51
CA PRO A 56 12.42 5.34 14.03
C PRO A 56 12.21 3.99 14.71
N ALA A 57 13.29 3.22 14.81
CA ALA A 57 13.30 1.94 15.54
C ALA A 57 13.09 2.11 17.05
N GLY A 58 13.38 3.30 17.59
CA GLY A 58 13.19 3.64 18.99
C GLY A 58 11.83 4.28 19.30
N ASP A 59 11.61 4.57 20.59
CA ASP A 59 10.35 5.11 21.09
C ASP A 59 10.21 6.64 20.97
N SER A 60 11.28 7.34 20.57
CA SER A 60 11.27 8.81 20.45
C SER A 60 11.24 9.19 18.98
N PRO A 61 10.29 10.03 18.53
CA PRO A 61 10.35 10.60 17.19
C PRO A 61 11.57 11.51 17.06
N LEU A 62 11.98 11.71 15.82
CA LEU A 62 13.10 12.57 15.45
C LEU A 62 12.58 13.81 14.72
N GLN A 63 13.42 14.82 14.54
CA GLN A 63 13.09 16.08 13.88
C GLN A 63 14.25 16.52 12.98
N GLY A 64 13.91 17.22 11.89
CA GLY A 64 14.90 17.83 11.00
C GLY A 64 15.56 16.84 10.05
N ASP A 65 16.35 17.37 9.12
CA ASP A 65 17.10 16.54 8.17
C ASP A 65 18.28 15.80 8.82
N ASP A 66 18.74 16.28 9.99
CA ASP A 66 19.77 15.68 10.83
C ASP A 66 19.23 14.61 11.79
N SER A 67 17.90 14.41 11.83
CA SER A 67 17.24 13.38 12.63
C SER A 67 17.58 13.43 14.13
N HIS A 68 17.70 14.64 14.69
CA HIS A 68 17.88 14.80 16.14
C HIS A 68 16.60 14.44 16.90
N VAL A 69 16.70 14.16 18.19
CA VAL A 69 15.53 13.81 19.01
C VAL A 69 14.56 15.00 19.07
N HIS A 70 13.28 14.73 18.85
CA HIS A 70 12.22 15.73 18.92
C HIS A 70 12.29 16.54 20.22
N LEU A 71 12.46 17.86 20.10
CA LEU A 71 12.88 18.76 21.20
C LEU A 71 11.95 18.77 22.42
N GLN A 72 10.66 18.50 22.19
CA GLN A 72 9.62 18.42 23.22
C GLN A 72 9.69 17.12 24.04
N ASN A 73 10.67 16.24 23.79
CA ASN A 73 10.90 14.99 24.51
C ASN A 73 9.67 14.05 24.57
N VAL A 74 8.81 14.11 23.54
CA VAL A 74 7.66 13.21 23.39
C VAL A 74 8.13 11.76 23.23
N ARG A 75 7.24 10.83 23.56
CA ARG A 75 7.45 9.39 23.41
C ARG A 75 6.25 8.78 22.71
N ARG A 76 6.48 7.81 21.83
CA ARG A 76 5.48 7.13 21.02
C ARG A 76 4.35 6.50 21.85
N GLY A 77 4.65 6.00 23.04
CA GLY A 77 3.69 5.30 23.89
C GLY A 77 3.30 3.93 23.33
N LYS A 78 2.45 3.21 24.06
CA LYS A 78 2.09 1.81 23.75
C LYS A 78 1.25 1.66 22.47
N ASP A 79 0.46 2.67 22.15
CA ASP A 79 -0.47 2.67 21.02
C ASP A 79 0.05 3.45 19.80
N GLY A 80 1.24 4.04 19.86
CA GLY A 80 1.78 4.82 18.75
C GLY A 80 1.45 6.31 18.78
N HIS A 81 0.63 6.78 19.73
CA HIS A 81 -0.02 8.09 19.66
C HIS A 81 0.33 9.03 20.83
N GLY A 82 1.41 8.75 21.54
CA GLY A 82 1.88 9.56 22.67
C GLY A 82 1.66 8.89 24.02
N VAL A 83 2.31 9.42 25.06
CA VAL A 83 2.11 8.96 26.44
C VAL A 83 1.00 9.75 27.14
N TYR A 84 0.59 9.31 28.33
CA TYR A 84 -0.38 10.05 29.14
C TYR A 84 0.10 11.49 29.37
N GLY A 85 -0.77 12.48 29.10
CA GLY A 85 -0.45 13.90 29.21
C GLY A 85 0.36 14.51 28.05
N MET A 86 0.86 13.69 27.11
CA MET A 86 1.63 14.14 25.93
C MET A 86 1.17 13.37 24.68
N ARG A 87 -0.10 13.51 24.34
CA ARG A 87 -0.70 12.88 23.15
C ARG A 87 -0.34 13.69 21.91
N CYS A 88 -0.04 13.01 20.79
CA CYS A 88 0.45 13.68 19.59
C CYS A 88 -0.54 14.72 19.04
N ASP A 89 -1.83 14.40 19.09
CA ASP A 89 -2.96 15.25 18.65
C ASP A 89 -3.19 16.50 19.52
N THR A 90 -2.55 16.59 20.69
CA THR A 90 -2.58 17.81 21.51
C THR A 90 -1.89 18.98 20.80
N CYS A 91 -0.88 18.71 19.97
CA CYS A 91 -0.16 19.73 19.20
C CYS A 91 -0.28 19.54 17.69
N HIS A 92 -0.13 18.30 17.20
CA HIS A 92 -0.21 17.99 15.78
C HIS A 92 -1.67 17.87 15.35
N GLN A 93 -2.13 18.86 14.58
CA GLN A 93 -3.50 18.89 14.06
C GLN A 93 -3.62 18.04 12.79
N THR A 94 -4.82 17.97 12.22
CA THR A 94 -5.03 17.26 10.95
C THR A 94 -4.27 17.93 9.80
N THR A 95 -4.09 19.25 9.83
CA THR A 95 -3.36 19.99 8.80
C THR A 95 -2.10 20.65 9.36
N ASN A 96 -1.18 20.98 8.46
CA ASN A 96 -0.02 21.80 8.82
C ASN A 96 -0.49 23.16 9.34
N LEU A 97 0.01 23.56 10.50
CA LEU A 97 -0.21 24.88 11.04
C LEU A 97 0.64 25.92 10.28
N PRO A 98 0.13 27.14 10.04
CA PRO A 98 0.87 28.17 9.33
C PRO A 98 1.99 28.74 10.21
N GLY A 99 3.15 29.01 9.61
CA GLY A 99 4.32 29.59 10.28
C GLY A 99 5.53 28.65 10.32
N GLU A 100 6.70 29.21 10.57
CA GLU A 100 7.93 28.42 10.74
C GLU A 100 7.92 27.68 12.08
N HIS A 101 8.56 26.51 12.11
CA HIS A 101 8.71 25.67 13.31
C HIS A 101 7.39 25.23 13.98
N MET A 102 6.28 25.31 13.25
CA MET A 102 5.00 24.79 13.71
C MET A 102 4.95 23.26 13.57
N PRO A 103 4.20 22.55 14.44
CA PRO A 103 3.99 21.12 14.30
C PRO A 103 3.42 20.76 12.93
N PRO A 104 3.95 19.72 12.25
CA PRO A 104 3.33 19.18 11.05
C PRO A 104 1.96 18.56 11.36
N GLY A 105 1.12 18.47 10.34
CA GLY A 105 -0.14 17.74 10.42
C GLY A 105 0.06 16.23 10.62
N ASN A 106 -0.98 15.56 11.13
CA ASN A 106 -0.99 14.12 11.44
C ASN A 106 -1.94 13.27 10.57
N SER A 107 -2.57 13.88 9.54
CA SER A 107 -3.47 13.17 8.62
C SER A 107 -2.76 12.50 7.45
#